data_AF-A0A812TTU7-F1
#
_entry.id   AF-A0A812TTU7-F1
#
_cell.length_a   1.000
_cell.length_b   1.000
_cell.length_c   1.000
_cell.angle_alpha   90.00
_cell.angle_beta   90.00
_cell.angle_gamma   90.00
#
_symmetry.space_group_name_H-M   'P 1'
#
loop_
_entity.id
_entity.type
_entity.pdbx_description
1 polymer ?
#
loop_
_entity_poly.entity_id
_entity_poly.type
_entity_poly.pdbx_seq_one_letter_code
_entity_poly.pdbx_strand_id
1 'polypeptide(L)'
;MGDGSSWGLEFRGARVVQAVFHDLMLRYGFASGDRRHLLVLGGQSAGARGAMVNLDYVPEIVGPAAANIQVIGFLDSPFWLDLPPYPGSGFIGFNNSCKQVYDMANVSRLGRDCTAQYAATPWKCIMGQYRMPFVRTGQF
;
A
#
# COMPACT_ATOMS: atom_id res chain seq x y z
N MET A 1 -0.61 4.31 -3.88
CA MET A 1 0.31 3.18 -4.13
C MET A 1 1.52 3.61 -4.93
N GLY A 2 1.37 4.26 -6.08
CA GLY A 2 2.49 4.73 -6.91
C GLY A 2 2.91 6.19 -6.68
N ASP A 3 4.03 6.55 -7.31
CA ASP A 3 4.56 7.91 -7.46
C ASP A 3 5.13 8.07 -8.88
N GLY A 4 4.25 8.36 -9.85
CA GLY A 4 4.59 8.43 -11.27
C GLY A 4 3.59 9.24 -12.09
N SER A 5 3.88 9.42 -13.38
CA SER A 5 3.06 10.20 -14.31
C SER A 5 2.81 9.41 -15.60
N SER A 6 1.58 9.43 -16.10
CA SER A 6 1.22 8.82 -17.39
C SER A 6 0.00 9.51 -17.99
N TRP A 7 -0.10 9.57 -19.31
CA TRP A 7 -1.22 10.19 -20.04
C TRP A 7 -1.54 11.64 -19.64
N GLY A 8 -0.53 12.40 -19.21
CA GLY A 8 -0.71 13.76 -18.71
C GLY A 8 -1.37 13.84 -17.31
N LEU A 9 -1.47 12.71 -16.60
CA LEU A 9 -2.01 12.61 -15.25
C LEU A 9 -0.92 12.25 -14.24
N GLU A 10 -1.15 12.65 -12.98
CA GLU A 10 -0.23 12.43 -11.88
C GLU A 10 -0.76 11.40 -10.88
N PHE A 11 0.01 10.34 -10.64
CA PHE A 11 -0.29 9.27 -9.71
C PHE A 11 0.59 9.42 -8.47
N ARG A 12 0.09 10.12 -7.44
CA ARG A 12 0.88 10.51 -6.26
C ARG A 12 0.50 9.80 -4.97
N GLY A 13 -0.14 8.63 -5.05
CA GLY A 13 -0.69 7.97 -3.87
C GLY A 13 0.35 7.67 -2.77
N ALA A 14 1.58 7.25 -3.11
CA ALA A 14 2.63 7.04 -2.11
C ALA A 14 3.12 8.36 -1.49
N ARG A 15 3.26 9.39 -2.32
CA ARG A 15 3.70 10.73 -1.91
C ARG A 15 2.68 11.44 -1.02
N VAL A 16 1.39 11.28 -1.31
CA VAL A 16 0.29 11.79 -0.46
C VAL A 16 0.34 11.13 0.91
N VAL A 17 0.51 9.81 1.00
CA VAL A 17 0.65 9.12 2.30
C VAL A 17 1.84 9.66 3.10
N GLN A 18 3.01 9.81 2.45
CA GLN A 18 4.18 10.42 3.11
C GLN A 18 3.90 11.84 3.61
N ALA A 19 3.31 12.68 2.78
CA ALA A 19 3.02 14.07 3.11
C ALA A 19 2.05 14.17 4.30
N VAL A 20 1.03 13.31 4.37
CA VAL A 20 0.11 13.25 5.51
C VAL A 20 0.83 12.90 6.80
N PHE A 21 1.70 11.88 6.80
CA PHE A 21 2.49 11.55 8.00
C PHE A 21 3.40 12.70 8.43
N HIS A 22 4.08 13.34 7.48
CA HIS A 22 4.93 14.49 7.79
C HIS A 22 4.13 15.65 8.38
N ASP A 23 2.96 15.96 7.84
CA ASP A 23 2.10 17.03 8.35
C ASP A 23 1.59 16.71 9.77
N LEU A 24 1.16 15.46 9.99
CA LEU A 24 0.76 14.97 11.32
C LEU A 24 1.89 15.10 12.35
N MET A 25 3.13 14.77 11.98
CA MET A 25 4.28 14.90 12.87
C MET A 25 4.63 16.36 13.16
N LEU A 26 4.75 17.18 12.11
CA LEU A 26 5.26 18.54 12.22
C LEU A 26 4.25 19.54 12.80
N ARG A 27 2.94 19.33 12.54
CA ARG A 27 1.89 20.28 12.95
C ARG A 27 1.00 19.79 14.08
N TYR A 28 0.87 18.47 14.23
CA TYR A 28 -0.08 17.87 15.18
C TYR A 28 0.60 17.02 16.26
N GLY A 29 1.93 16.99 16.30
CA GLY A 29 2.69 16.29 17.34
C GLY A 29 2.52 14.76 17.30
N PHE A 30 2.05 14.20 16.18
CA PHE A 30 1.98 12.74 16.02
C PHE A 30 3.37 12.12 16.19
N ALA A 31 3.45 11.05 16.99
CA ALA A 31 4.69 10.33 17.30
C ALA A 31 5.80 11.18 17.97
N SER A 32 5.44 12.35 18.53
CA SER A 32 6.36 13.21 19.29
C SER A 32 6.32 12.94 20.80
N GLY A 33 7.43 13.22 21.48
CA GLY A 33 7.57 13.06 22.93
C GLY A 33 7.63 11.61 23.42
N ASP A 34 7.33 11.40 24.70
CA ASP A 34 7.46 10.10 25.39
C ASP A 34 6.20 9.21 25.29
N ARG A 35 5.15 9.67 24.58
CA ARG A 35 3.88 8.96 24.50
C ARG A 35 3.88 7.99 23.33
N ARG A 36 3.70 6.70 23.61
CA ARG A 36 3.48 5.69 22.56
C ARG A 36 2.08 5.83 21.96
N HIS A 37 1.99 6.03 20.65
CA HIS A 37 0.73 6.15 19.91
C HIS A 37 0.35 4.82 19.27
N LEU A 38 -0.95 4.51 19.25
CA LEU A 38 -1.50 3.47 18.38
C LEU A 38 -1.88 4.12 17.05
N LEU A 39 -1.26 3.68 15.96
CA LEU A 39 -1.60 4.06 14.60
C LEU A 39 -2.39 2.92 13.94
N VAL A 40 -3.65 3.18 13.62
CA VAL A 40 -4.46 2.30 12.78
C VAL A 40 -4.39 2.82 11.35
N LEU A 41 -3.63 2.15 10.50
CA LEU A 41 -3.60 2.46 9.06
C LEU A 41 -4.56 1.54 8.34
N GLY A 42 -5.69 2.10 7.89
CA GLY A 42 -6.74 1.32 7.26
C GLY A 42 -7.28 1.94 5.99
N GLY A 43 -8.26 1.24 5.43
CA GLY A 43 -9.02 1.70 4.28
C GLY A 43 -9.99 0.64 3.80
N GLN A 44 -10.80 1.01 2.81
CA GLN A 44 -11.79 0.15 2.17
C GLN A 44 -11.49 0.01 0.68
N SER A 45 -11.66 -1.19 0.12
CA SER A 45 -11.48 -1.46 -1.32
C SER A 45 -10.10 -1.00 -1.82
N ALA A 46 -10.05 -0.01 -2.72
CA ALA A 46 -8.79 0.57 -3.19
C ALA A 46 -7.94 1.21 -2.07
N GLY A 47 -8.60 1.79 -1.07
CA GLY A 47 -7.95 2.32 0.13
C GLY A 47 -7.31 1.21 0.96
N ALA A 48 -7.96 0.06 1.11
CA ALA A 48 -7.42 -1.09 1.83
C ALA A 48 -6.16 -1.65 1.16
N ARG A 49 -6.16 -1.76 -0.18
CA ARG A 49 -4.94 -2.12 -0.93
C ARG A 49 -3.86 -1.06 -0.79
N GLY A 50 -4.25 0.21 -0.80
CA GLY A 50 -3.37 1.33 -0.49
C GLY A 50 -2.70 1.20 0.87
N ALA A 51 -3.47 0.91 1.92
CA ALA A 51 -2.95 0.68 3.26
C ALA A 51 -2.03 -0.54 3.30
N MET A 52 -2.47 -1.68 2.74
CA MET A 52 -1.72 -2.95 2.66
C MET A 52 -0.30 -2.77 2.13
N VAL A 53 -0.13 -2.03 1.02
CA VAL A 53 1.20 -1.81 0.43
C VAL A 53 2.05 -0.79 1.18
N ASN A 54 1.47 0.00 2.07
CA ASN A 54 2.17 1.03 2.84
C ASN A 54 2.46 0.64 4.30
N LEU A 55 1.75 -0.34 4.87
CA LEU A 55 1.86 -0.73 6.28
C LEU A 55 3.32 -0.92 6.73
N ASP A 56 4.06 -1.77 6.03
CA ASP A 56 5.45 -2.09 6.38
C ASP A 56 6.43 -0.94 6.12
N TYR A 57 6.00 0.10 5.39
CA TYR A 57 6.81 1.28 5.09
C TYR A 57 6.57 2.43 6.08
N VAL A 58 5.57 2.33 6.96
CA VAL A 58 5.33 3.39 7.97
C VAL A 58 6.58 3.72 8.79
N PRO A 59 7.37 2.74 9.32
CA PRO A 59 8.59 3.05 10.06
C PRO A 59 9.61 3.84 9.25
N GLU A 60 9.72 3.58 7.94
CA GLU A 60 10.60 4.34 7.04
C GLU A 60 10.09 5.78 6.87
N ILE A 61 8.77 5.96 6.73
CA ILE A 61 8.14 7.28 6.55
C ILE A 61 8.34 8.18 7.78
N VAL A 62 8.17 7.63 8.99
CA VAL A 62 8.26 8.42 10.23
C VAL A 62 9.66 8.44 10.85
N GLY A 63 10.60 7.66 10.30
CA GLY A 63 12.00 7.63 10.73
C GLY A 63 12.16 7.28 12.22
N PRO A 64 13.00 8.03 12.98
CA PRO A 64 13.23 7.76 14.41
C PRO A 64 11.95 7.75 15.26
N ALA A 65 10.90 8.46 14.85
CA ALA A 65 9.62 8.49 15.55
C ALA A 65 8.88 7.14 15.49
N ALA A 66 9.36 6.18 14.69
CA ALA A 66 8.85 4.81 14.66
C ALA A 66 8.88 4.15 16.04
N ALA A 67 9.84 4.50 16.90
CA ALA A 67 9.93 4.00 18.27
C ALA A 67 8.72 4.39 19.14
N ASN A 68 8.04 5.49 18.79
CA ASN A 68 6.91 6.04 19.52
C ASN A 68 5.57 5.56 18.99
N ILE A 69 5.54 4.64 18.03
CA ILE A 69 4.28 4.16 17.43
C ILE A 69 4.18 2.64 17.45
N GLN A 70 2.96 2.15 17.67
CA GLN A 70 2.55 0.81 17.33
C GLN A 70 1.66 0.89 16.11
N VAL A 71 2.07 0.26 15.01
CA VAL A 71 1.30 0.24 13.76
C VAL A 71 0.47 -1.03 13.71
N ILE A 72 -0.83 -0.88 13.41
CA ILE A 72 -1.72 -1.98 13.06
C ILE A 72 -2.49 -1.66 11.77
N GLY A 73 -2.77 -2.69 10.97
CA GLY A 73 -3.60 -2.59 9.78
C GLY A 73 -5.07 -2.87 10.06
N PHE A 74 -5.96 -2.14 9.39
CA PHE A 74 -7.39 -2.46 9.32
C PHE A 74 -7.84 -2.43 7.85
N LEU A 75 -7.89 -3.59 7.22
CA LEU A 75 -7.97 -3.70 5.77
C LEU A 75 -9.35 -4.24 5.36
N ASP A 76 -10.27 -3.36 4.99
CA ASP A 76 -11.59 -3.77 4.51
C ASP A 76 -11.56 -4.08 3.00
N SER A 77 -11.79 -5.34 2.66
CA SER A 77 -11.88 -5.81 1.28
C SER A 77 -10.62 -5.56 0.42
N PRO A 78 -9.38 -5.86 0.90
CA PRO A 78 -8.14 -5.67 0.14
C PRO A 78 -7.91 -6.80 -0.88
N PHE A 79 -8.61 -7.92 -0.74
CA PHE A 79 -8.25 -9.21 -1.30
C PHE A 79 -8.79 -9.39 -2.72
N TRP A 80 -8.16 -8.72 -3.68
CA TRP A 80 -8.40 -8.95 -5.10
C TRP A 80 -7.78 -10.28 -5.54
N LEU A 81 -8.60 -11.14 -6.14
CA LEU A 81 -8.21 -12.45 -6.61
C LEU A 81 -7.82 -12.41 -8.09
N ASP A 82 -6.73 -13.10 -8.43
CA ASP A 82 -6.31 -13.37 -9.80
C ASP A 82 -7.14 -14.54 -10.35
N LEU A 83 -8.39 -14.21 -10.68
CA LEU A 83 -9.34 -15.11 -11.31
C LEU A 83 -9.68 -14.60 -12.72
N PRO A 84 -9.92 -15.52 -13.67
CA PRO A 84 -10.49 -15.14 -14.96
C PRO A 84 -11.79 -14.36 -14.75
N PRO A 85 -12.01 -13.27 -15.50
CA PRO A 85 -13.28 -12.57 -15.46
C PRO A 85 -14.42 -13.46 -15.96
N TYR A 86 -15.65 -13.16 -15.53
CA TYR A 86 -16.83 -13.87 -16.02
C TYR A 86 -16.92 -13.76 -17.56
N PRO A 87 -17.10 -14.88 -18.30
CA PRO A 87 -17.19 -14.85 -19.75
C PRO A 87 -18.28 -13.88 -20.23
N GLY A 88 -17.91 -12.97 -21.15
CA GLY A 88 -18.83 -11.97 -21.71
C GLY A 88 -19.05 -10.70 -20.87
N SER A 89 -18.41 -10.56 -19.70
CA SER A 89 -18.60 -9.39 -18.83
C SER A 89 -17.96 -8.07 -19.31
N GLY A 90 -17.08 -8.12 -20.31
CA GLY A 90 -16.27 -6.96 -20.73
C GLY A 90 -15.22 -6.49 -19.70
N PHE A 91 -15.23 -7.06 -18.48
CA PHE A 91 -14.23 -6.76 -17.45
C PHE A 91 -12.90 -7.43 -17.81
N ILE A 92 -11.82 -6.64 -17.87
CA ILE A 92 -10.49 -7.13 -18.26
C ILE A 92 -9.83 -8.03 -17.21
N GLY A 93 -10.39 -8.13 -16.00
CA GLY A 93 -9.81 -8.87 -14.89
C GLY A 93 -8.89 -8.01 -14.01
N PHE A 94 -8.81 -8.36 -12.72
CA PHE A 94 -7.98 -7.64 -11.76
C PHE A 94 -6.48 -7.79 -12.04
N ASN A 95 -6.06 -8.93 -12.62
CA ASN A 95 -4.67 -9.14 -13.01
C ASN A 95 -4.21 -8.13 -14.06
N ASN A 96 -4.94 -7.97 -15.16
CA ASN A 96 -4.64 -7.00 -16.20
C ASN A 96 -4.72 -5.57 -15.66
N SER A 97 -5.74 -5.26 -14.84
CA SER A 97 -5.89 -3.96 -14.21
C SER A 97 -4.71 -3.62 -13.29
N CYS A 98 -4.27 -4.56 -12.45
CA CYS A 98 -3.13 -4.37 -11.54
C CYS A 98 -1.80 -4.26 -12.30
N LYS A 99 -1.61 -5.05 -13.36
CA LYS A 99 -0.45 -4.91 -14.25
C LYS A 99 -0.38 -3.52 -14.88
N GLN A 100 -1.49 -3.03 -15.43
CA GLN A 100 -1.54 -1.69 -16.00
C GLN A 100 -1.26 -0.60 -14.95
N VAL A 101 -1.82 -0.72 -13.73
CA VAL A 101 -1.55 0.22 -12.63
C VAL A 101 -0.08 0.20 -12.21
N TYR A 102 0.54 -0.99 -12.15
CA TYR A 102 1.96 -1.13 -11.84
C TYR A 102 2.83 -0.32 -12.81
N ASP A 103 2.60 -0.50 -14.11
CA ASP A 103 3.36 0.16 -15.17
C ASP A 103 3.09 1.68 -15.21
N MET A 104 1.81 2.07 -15.13
CA MET A 104 1.37 3.46 -15.27
C MET A 104 1.73 4.33 -14.07
N ALA A 105 1.56 3.83 -12.85
CA ALA A 105 1.67 4.64 -11.64
C ALA A 105 3.06 4.59 -10.99
N ASN A 106 4.02 3.88 -11.60
CA ASN A 106 5.36 3.67 -11.03
C ASN A 106 5.27 3.15 -9.58
N VAL A 107 4.63 1.99 -9.39
CA VAL A 107 4.41 1.43 -8.06
C VAL A 107 5.69 0.76 -7.54
N SER A 108 6.29 1.31 -6.49
CA SER A 108 7.56 0.83 -5.92
C SER A 108 7.44 0.11 -4.58
N ARG A 109 6.37 0.39 -3.80
CA ARG A 109 6.15 -0.16 -2.45
C ARG A 109 5.51 -1.55 -2.46
N LEU A 110 6.21 -2.53 -3.01
CA LEU A 110 5.66 -3.88 -3.20
C LEU A 110 6.10 -4.90 -2.14
N GLY A 111 7.01 -4.52 -1.25
CA GLY A 111 7.62 -5.41 -0.25
C GLY A 111 8.66 -6.34 -0.86
N ARG A 112 9.86 -6.35 -0.26
CA ARG A 112 11.02 -7.10 -0.77
C ARG A 112 10.71 -8.59 -0.98
N ASP A 113 10.14 -9.24 0.02
CA ASP A 113 9.93 -10.69 0.01
C ASP A 113 8.89 -11.10 -1.05
N CYS A 114 7.83 -10.31 -1.21
CA CYS A 114 6.83 -10.55 -2.26
C CYS A 114 7.45 -10.38 -3.65
N THR A 115 8.21 -9.30 -3.86
CA THR A 115 8.89 -9.08 -5.16
C THR A 115 9.96 -10.11 -5.45
N ALA A 116 10.60 -10.68 -4.44
CA ALA A 116 11.54 -11.78 -4.60
C ALA A 116 10.82 -13.07 -5.03
N GLN A 117 9.68 -13.39 -4.39
CA GLN A 117 8.87 -14.55 -4.75
C GLN A 117 8.30 -14.44 -6.18
N TYR A 118 7.89 -13.24 -6.60
CA TYR A 118 7.27 -12.98 -7.91
C TYR A 118 8.15 -12.12 -8.81
N ALA A 119 9.46 -12.37 -8.85
CA ALA A 119 10.44 -11.54 -9.56
C ALA A 119 10.12 -11.30 -11.05
N ALA A 120 9.57 -12.31 -11.74
CA ALA A 120 9.17 -12.18 -13.15
C ALA A 120 7.84 -11.40 -13.34
N THR A 121 7.03 -11.25 -12.29
CA THR A 121 5.72 -10.61 -12.32
C THR A 121 5.48 -9.75 -11.06
N PRO A 122 6.33 -8.74 -10.78
CA PRO A 122 6.31 -8.00 -9.52
C PRO A 122 4.98 -7.27 -9.29
N TRP A 123 4.26 -6.89 -10.36
CA TRP A 123 2.92 -6.30 -10.29
C TRP A 123 1.91 -7.14 -9.48
N LYS A 124 2.13 -8.45 -9.35
CA LYS A 124 1.30 -9.33 -8.50
C LYS A 124 1.25 -8.86 -7.05
N CYS A 125 2.33 -8.26 -6.56
CA CYS A 125 2.42 -7.73 -5.20
C CYS A 125 1.54 -6.50 -4.93
N ILE A 126 0.79 -6.00 -5.92
CA ILE A 126 -0.29 -5.03 -5.73
C ILE A 126 -1.58 -5.72 -5.22
N MET A 127 -1.76 -7.00 -5.52
CA MET A 127 -2.97 -7.76 -5.20
C MET A 127 -2.88 -8.43 -3.84
N GLY A 128 -3.98 -8.39 -3.08
CA GLY A 128 -4.04 -8.98 -1.75
C GLY A 128 -3.70 -10.47 -1.73
N GLN A 129 -4.13 -11.23 -2.75
CA GLN A 129 -3.81 -12.66 -2.89
C GLN A 129 -2.33 -12.98 -2.78
N TYR A 130 -1.47 -12.12 -3.36
CA TYR A 130 -0.04 -12.34 -3.40
C TYR A 130 0.70 -11.55 -2.33
N ARG A 131 0.22 -10.36 -1.97
CA ARG A 131 0.93 -9.48 -1.03
C ARG A 131 0.70 -9.84 0.42
N MET A 132 -0.52 -10.23 0.80
CA MET A 132 -0.91 -10.42 2.21
C MET A 132 0.00 -11.40 2.98
N PRO A 133 0.45 -12.54 2.42
CA PRO A 133 1.38 -13.44 3.10
C PRO A 133 2.74 -12.83 3.48
N PHE A 134 3.10 -11.68 2.87
CA PHE A 134 4.37 -10.99 3.08
C PHE A 134 4.21 -9.64 3.80
N VAL A 135 3.01 -9.28 4.25
CA VAL A 135 2.81 -8.11 5.10
C VAL A 135 3.23 -8.49 6.52
N ARG A 136 4.17 -7.74 7.09
CA ARG A 136 4.77 -8.05 8.40
C ARG A 136 4.06 -7.36 9.55
N THR A 137 3.53 -6.17 9.28
CA THR A 137 2.78 -5.37 10.24
C THR A 137 1.43 -6.04 10.52
N GLY A 138 1.16 -6.40 11.77
CA GLY A 138 -0.08 -7.07 12.17
C GLY A 138 -1.35 -6.32 11.73
N GLN A 139 -2.32 -7.06 11.21
CA GLN A 139 -3.48 -6.53 10.52
C GLN A 139 -4.74 -7.37 10.74
N PHE A 140 -5.89 -6.71 10.61
CA PHE A 140 -7.24 -7.30 10.61
C PHE A 140 -7.88 -7.15 9.22
#